data_AF-A0A7I0JJP6-F1
#
_entry.id   AF-A0A7I0JJP6-F1
#
_cell.length_a   1.000
_cell.length_b   1.000
_cell.length_c   1.000
_cell.angle_alpha   90.00
_cell.angle_beta   90.00
_cell.angle_gamma   90.00
#
_symmetry.space_group_name_H-M   'P 1'
#
loop_
_entity.id
_entity.type
_entity.pdbx_description
1 polymer ?
#
loop_
_entity_poly.entity_id
_entity_poly.type
_entity_poly.pdbx_seq_one_letter_code
_entity_poly.pdbx_strand_id
1 'polypeptide(L)'
;VFELNQPLVEAAQRSLGRMSLADRASALIRSAVYGARLEDFSVSAKAGSEAQLLFERMDGSELSDLRVPGLYTRAGFNGFYLPQLSRIAQMLVDDQWVLGGGGEQGGIDQDLPRLGPELVDRYGKEFAAAWNGALDQLKFKAMLKDKPQYIALSAAASPDSPLDRLFTAIADETA
;
A
#
# COMPACT_ATOMS: atom_id res chain seq x y z
N VAL A 1 -13.62 -36.59 18.11
CA VAL A 1 -14.36 -35.34 17.86
C VAL A 1 -13.68 -34.28 18.71
N PHE A 2 -13.00 -33.30 18.10
CA PHE A 2 -12.39 -32.21 18.87
C PHE A 2 -13.54 -31.30 19.34
N GLU A 3 -13.73 -31.18 20.65
CA GLU A 3 -14.68 -30.21 21.19
C GLU A 3 -14.15 -28.80 20.92
N LEU A 4 -15.01 -27.96 20.34
CA LEU A 4 -14.71 -26.55 20.14
C LEU A 4 -14.51 -25.93 21.53
N ASN A 5 -13.37 -25.29 21.78
CA ASN A 5 -13.11 -24.64 23.06
C ASN A 5 -13.96 -23.36 23.15
N GLN A 6 -15.20 -23.52 23.61
CA GLN A 6 -16.22 -22.47 23.70
C GLN A 6 -15.70 -21.17 24.36
N PRO A 7 -14.94 -21.24 25.48
CA PRO A 7 -14.31 -20.04 26.07
C PRO A 7 -13.34 -19.30 25.15
N LEU A 8 -12.56 -20.02 24.32
CA LEU A 8 -11.62 -19.43 23.37
C LEU A 8 -12.38 -18.77 22.20
N VAL A 9 -13.44 -19.43 21.73
CA VAL A 9 -14.34 -18.90 20.69
C VAL A 9 -15.03 -17.63 21.18
N GLU A 10 -15.58 -17.64 22.40
CA GLU A 10 -16.23 -16.47 23.01
C GLU A 10 -15.25 -15.34 23.31
N ALA A 11 -14.01 -15.63 23.70
CA ALA A 11 -12.97 -14.62 23.90
C ALA A 11 -12.54 -13.99 22.58
N ALA A 12 -12.38 -14.79 21.52
CA ALA A 12 -12.11 -14.30 20.17
C ALA A 12 -13.29 -13.47 19.65
N GLN A 13 -14.54 -13.93 19.84
CA GLN A 13 -15.75 -13.20 19.48
C GLN A 13 -15.90 -11.88 20.24
N ARG A 14 -15.60 -11.83 21.55
CA ARG A 14 -15.58 -10.57 22.34
C ARG A 14 -14.44 -9.63 21.97
N SER A 15 -13.32 -10.16 21.47
CA SER A 15 -12.23 -9.34 20.92
C SER A 15 -12.66 -8.73 19.58
N LEU A 16 -13.24 -9.55 18.69
CA LEU A 16 -13.78 -9.11 17.41
C LEU A 16 -14.93 -8.11 17.61
N GLY A 17 -15.83 -8.35 18.57
CA GLY A 17 -16.93 -7.46 18.96
C GLY A 17 -16.50 -6.05 19.33
N ARG A 18 -15.23 -5.84 19.69
CA ARG A 18 -14.65 -4.52 20.00
C ARG A 18 -14.02 -3.80 18.81
N MET A 19 -13.81 -4.48 17.68
CA MET A 19 -13.31 -3.86 16.45
C MET A 19 -14.48 -3.28 15.65
N SER A 20 -14.30 -2.07 15.12
CA SER A 20 -15.23 -1.50 14.15
C SER A 20 -15.28 -2.34 12.87
N LEU A 21 -16.36 -2.24 12.11
CA LEU A 21 -16.50 -2.93 10.81
C LEU A 21 -15.33 -2.60 9.86
N ALA A 22 -14.90 -1.34 9.86
CA ALA A 22 -13.76 -0.85 9.10
C ALA A 22 -12.43 -1.47 9.53
N ASP A 23 -12.19 -1.65 10.83
CA ASP A 23 -10.97 -2.29 11.32
C ASP A 23 -10.90 -3.76 10.93
N ARG A 24 -12.03 -4.47 11.01
CA ARG A 24 -12.13 -5.87 10.57
C ARG A 24 -11.87 -6.00 9.08
N ALA A 25 -12.53 -5.17 8.27
CA ALA A 25 -12.32 -5.15 6.82
C ALA A 25 -10.86 -4.83 6.46
N SER A 26 -10.24 -3.86 7.14
CA SER A 26 -8.83 -3.49 6.96
C SER A 26 -7.90 -4.66 7.26
N ALA A 27 -8.14 -5.39 8.37
CA ALA A 27 -7.35 -6.56 8.73
C ALA A 27 -7.47 -7.69 7.70
N LEU A 28 -8.68 -7.92 7.17
CA LEU A 28 -8.93 -8.91 6.11
C LEU A 28 -8.21 -8.54 4.80
N ILE A 29 -8.26 -7.26 4.39
CA ILE A 29 -7.50 -6.79 3.22
C ILE A 29 -6.01 -7.02 3.45
N ARG A 30 -5.47 -6.59 4.59
CA ARG A 30 -4.04 -6.74 4.92
C ARG A 30 -3.60 -8.21 4.91
N SER A 31 -4.43 -9.12 5.43
CA SER A 31 -4.16 -10.56 5.37
C SER A 31 -4.11 -11.08 3.93
N ALA A 32 -5.02 -10.63 3.06
CA ALA A 32 -5.06 -11.03 1.66
C ALA A 32 -3.84 -10.55 0.84
N VAL A 33 -3.22 -9.42 1.21
CA VAL A 33 -2.04 -8.88 0.53
C VAL A 33 -0.87 -9.87 0.54
N TYR A 34 -0.67 -10.60 1.64
CA TYR A 34 0.43 -11.57 1.76
C TYR A 34 0.36 -12.69 0.72
N GLY A 35 -0.86 -13.09 0.31
CA GLY A 35 -1.06 -14.11 -0.73
C GLY A 35 -0.96 -13.55 -2.15
N ALA A 36 -1.18 -12.25 -2.33
CA ALA A 36 -1.31 -11.61 -3.64
C ALA A 36 0.03 -11.39 -4.37
N ARG A 37 1.16 -11.37 -3.64
CA ARG A 37 2.50 -11.15 -4.21
C ARG A 37 2.55 -9.96 -5.17
N LEU A 38 1.98 -8.84 -4.74
CA LEU A 38 1.94 -7.61 -5.54
C LEU A 38 3.38 -7.15 -5.81
N GLU A 39 3.64 -6.72 -7.04
CA GLU A 39 4.94 -6.21 -7.42
C GLU A 39 5.14 -4.80 -6.86
N ASP A 40 6.21 -4.61 -6.10
CA ASP A 40 6.58 -3.30 -5.56
C ASP A 40 7.11 -2.38 -6.66
N PHE A 41 6.84 -1.08 -6.52
CA PHE A 41 7.47 -0.07 -7.36
C PHE A 41 8.92 0.13 -6.89
N SER A 42 9.90 -0.28 -7.70
CA SER A 42 11.32 -0.05 -7.43
C SER A 42 11.81 1.26 -8.05
N VAL A 43 12.30 2.19 -7.22
CA VAL A 43 12.83 3.47 -7.68
C VAL A 43 13.99 3.27 -8.66
N SER A 44 14.95 2.41 -8.30
CA SER A 44 16.11 2.12 -9.15
C SER A 44 15.73 1.52 -10.50
N ALA A 45 14.76 0.59 -10.53
CA ALA A 45 14.34 -0.05 -11.78
C ALA A 45 13.61 0.92 -12.70
N LYS A 46 12.77 1.79 -12.13
CA LYS A 46 11.97 2.77 -12.88
C LYS A 46 12.80 3.94 -13.39
N ALA A 47 13.84 4.34 -12.65
CA ALA A 47 14.82 5.34 -13.08
C ALA A 47 15.82 4.81 -14.13
N GLY A 48 15.84 3.51 -14.43
CA GLY A 48 16.67 2.92 -15.47
C GLY A 48 18.12 2.61 -15.04
N SER A 49 18.94 2.17 -15.99
CA SER A 49 20.31 1.69 -15.71
C SER A 49 21.24 2.76 -15.13
N GLU A 50 21.01 4.03 -15.46
CA GLU A 50 21.79 5.16 -14.98
C GLU A 50 21.25 5.75 -13.66
N ALA A 51 20.23 5.14 -13.04
CA ALA A 51 19.62 5.62 -11.80
C ALA A 51 20.66 5.94 -10.72
N GLN A 52 21.65 5.06 -10.53
CA GLN A 52 22.68 5.22 -9.52
C GLN A 52 23.71 6.31 -9.85
N LEU A 53 23.76 6.83 -11.08
CA LEU A 53 24.61 7.96 -11.42
C LEU A 53 24.01 9.28 -10.91
N LEU A 54 22.69 9.34 -10.80
CA LEU A 54 21.95 10.55 -10.47
C LEU A 54 21.39 10.55 -9.04
N PHE A 55 20.90 9.41 -8.59
CA PHE A 55 20.19 9.27 -7.32
C PHE A 55 20.98 8.48 -6.29
N GLU A 56 20.77 8.81 -5.03
CA GLU A 56 21.22 8.05 -3.87
C GLU A 56 20.18 8.18 -2.75
N ARG A 57 20.26 7.28 -1.75
CA ARG A 57 19.39 7.37 -0.58
C ARG A 57 19.96 8.33 0.46
N MET A 58 19.07 8.99 1.20
CA MET A 58 19.41 9.90 2.30
C MET A 58 20.25 9.23 3.39
N ASP A 59 19.97 7.96 3.67
CA ASP A 59 20.66 7.13 4.68
C ASP A 59 21.95 6.44 4.17
N GLY A 60 22.28 6.60 2.88
CA GLY A 60 23.47 5.99 2.25
C GLY A 60 23.34 4.50 1.91
N SER A 61 22.18 3.89 2.12
CA SER A 61 21.92 2.50 1.73
C SER A 61 21.64 2.36 0.22
N GLU A 62 21.47 1.12 -0.26
CA GLU A 62 21.33 0.86 -1.70
C GLU A 62 20.02 1.43 -2.28
N LEU A 63 20.10 2.05 -3.46
CA LEU A 63 18.92 2.59 -4.15
C LEU A 63 17.91 1.51 -4.56
N SER A 64 18.36 0.27 -4.74
CA SER A 64 17.55 -0.93 -5.02
C SER A 64 16.56 -1.28 -3.91
N ASP A 65 16.86 -0.86 -2.69
CA ASP A 65 16.03 -1.09 -1.51
C ASP A 65 14.93 -0.03 -1.37
N LEU A 66 15.03 1.09 -2.11
CA LEU A 66 14.00 2.13 -2.10
C LEU A 66 12.82 1.72 -2.97
N ARG A 67 11.73 1.33 -2.32
CA ARG A 67 10.53 0.78 -2.95
C ARG A 67 9.25 1.32 -2.34
N VAL A 68 8.21 1.42 -3.14
CA VAL A 68 6.82 1.61 -2.66
C VAL A 68 6.11 0.25 -2.73
N PRO A 69 5.47 -0.20 -1.64
CA PRO A 69 4.77 -1.48 -1.62
C PRO A 69 3.76 -1.59 -2.77
N GLY A 70 3.70 -2.75 -3.42
CA GLY A 70 2.85 -2.98 -4.59
C GLY A 70 1.37 -2.70 -4.35
N LEU A 71 0.91 -2.81 -3.09
CA LEU A 71 -0.43 -2.41 -2.68
C LEU A 71 -0.74 -0.93 -2.97
N TYR A 72 0.25 -0.06 -2.85
CA TYR A 72 0.15 1.40 -3.01
C TYR A 72 0.62 1.85 -4.40
N THR A 73 0.44 1.00 -5.40
CA THR A 73 0.64 1.32 -6.82
C THR A 73 -0.73 1.45 -7.51
N ARG A 74 -0.79 2.05 -8.69
CA ARG A 74 -2.00 2.09 -9.52
C ARG A 74 -2.50 0.69 -9.84
N ALA A 75 -1.59 -0.26 -10.09
CA ALA A 75 -1.93 -1.66 -10.31
C ALA A 75 -2.48 -2.32 -9.04
N GLY A 76 -1.86 -2.07 -7.89
CA GLY A 76 -2.34 -2.55 -6.58
C GLY A 76 -3.72 -2.01 -6.22
N PHE A 77 -3.97 -0.72 -6.47
CA PHE A 77 -5.26 -0.11 -6.19
C PHE A 77 -6.37 -0.70 -7.05
N ASN A 78 -6.20 -0.67 -8.37
CA ASN A 78 -7.24 -1.06 -9.32
C ASN A 78 -7.39 -2.58 -9.43
N GLY A 79 -6.27 -3.30 -9.45
CA GLY A 79 -6.22 -4.74 -9.69
C GLY A 79 -6.39 -5.60 -8.44
N PHE A 80 -6.15 -5.05 -7.24
CA PHE A 80 -6.24 -5.79 -6.00
C PHE A 80 -7.14 -5.14 -4.96
N TYR A 81 -6.87 -3.89 -4.58
CA TYR A 81 -7.54 -3.25 -3.44
C TYR A 81 -9.05 -3.08 -3.68
N LEU A 82 -9.46 -2.48 -4.80
CA LEU A 82 -10.89 -2.28 -5.11
C LEU A 82 -11.66 -3.61 -5.24
N PRO A 83 -11.20 -4.63 -5.99
CA PRO A 83 -11.85 -5.93 -6.02
C PRO A 83 -11.94 -6.61 -4.65
N GLN A 84 -10.88 -6.52 -3.84
CA GLN A 84 -10.85 -7.11 -2.51
C GLN A 84 -11.79 -6.40 -1.55
N LEU A 85 -11.89 -5.07 -1.65
CA LEU A 85 -12.86 -4.26 -0.90
C LEU A 85 -14.29 -4.69 -1.23
N SER A 86 -14.64 -4.84 -2.51
CA SER A 86 -15.97 -5.33 -2.92
C SER A 86 -16.25 -6.74 -2.40
N ARG A 87 -15.27 -7.66 -2.47
CA ARG A 87 -15.40 -9.02 -1.95
C ARG A 87 -15.67 -9.04 -0.44
N ILE A 88 -14.93 -8.24 0.32
CA ILE A 88 -15.08 -8.17 1.78
C ILE A 88 -16.41 -7.52 2.14
N ALA A 89 -16.82 -6.47 1.44
CA ALA A 89 -18.13 -5.87 1.65
C ALA A 89 -19.26 -6.91 1.45
N GLN A 90 -19.19 -7.72 0.39
CA GLN A 90 -20.17 -8.79 0.15
C GLN A 90 -20.11 -9.86 1.24
N MET A 91 -18.92 -10.31 1.63
CA MET A 91 -18.76 -11.30 2.70
C MET A 91 -19.32 -10.80 4.03
N LEU A 92 -19.15 -9.52 4.36
CA LEU A 92 -19.71 -8.92 5.58
C LEU A 92 -21.25 -8.83 5.53
N VAL A 93 -21.84 -8.60 4.35
CA VAL A 93 -23.30 -8.69 4.13
C VAL A 93 -23.78 -10.13 4.32
N ASP A 94 -23.06 -11.11 3.76
CA ASP A 94 -23.46 -12.52 3.80
C ASP A 94 -23.31 -13.10 5.23
N ASP A 95 -22.23 -12.76 5.93
CA ASP A 95 -21.95 -13.16 7.32
C ASP A 95 -22.89 -12.47 8.33
N GLN A 96 -23.61 -11.42 7.92
CA GLN A 96 -24.62 -10.75 8.74
C GLN A 96 -25.75 -11.73 9.15
N TRP A 97 -26.05 -12.72 8.31
CA TRP A 97 -26.97 -13.82 8.63
C TRP A 97 -26.42 -14.76 9.72
N VAL A 98 -25.10 -14.97 9.76
CA VAL A 98 -24.44 -15.93 10.68
C VAL A 98 -24.33 -15.37 12.11
N LEU A 99 -24.25 -14.05 12.26
CA LEU A 99 -24.22 -13.36 13.56
C LEU A 99 -25.63 -12.98 14.09
N GLY A 100 -26.67 -13.17 13.29
CA GLY A 100 -28.07 -12.79 13.56
C GLY A 100 -28.83 -13.63 14.60
N GLY A 101 -28.13 -14.44 15.41
CA GLY A 101 -28.74 -15.27 16.46
C GLY A 101 -28.97 -14.58 17.81
N GLY A 102 -28.45 -13.36 18.05
CA GLY A 102 -28.66 -12.72 19.35
C GLY A 102 -28.17 -11.28 19.49
N GLY A 103 -29.11 -10.32 19.48
CA GLY A 103 -29.16 -9.28 20.52
C GLY A 103 -28.61 -7.87 20.23
N GLU A 104 -27.70 -7.65 19.29
CA GLU A 104 -27.07 -6.32 19.10
C GLU A 104 -27.13 -5.83 17.64
N GLN A 105 -28.34 -5.59 17.15
CA GLN A 105 -28.64 -5.26 15.74
C GLN A 105 -28.63 -3.75 15.39
N GLY A 106 -28.16 -2.85 16.27
CA GLY A 106 -28.37 -1.41 16.08
C GLY A 106 -27.41 -0.67 15.12
N GLY A 107 -26.14 -1.09 15.03
CA GLY A 107 -25.08 -0.29 14.41
C GLY A 107 -24.67 -0.68 12.99
N ILE A 108 -24.64 -1.98 12.68
CA ILE A 108 -23.98 -2.51 11.48
C ILE A 108 -24.69 -2.07 10.18
N ASP A 109 -26.02 -2.07 10.15
CA ASP A 109 -26.80 -1.61 8.98
C ASP A 109 -26.61 -0.11 8.69
N GLN A 110 -26.29 0.68 9.73
CA GLN A 110 -26.03 2.12 9.59
C GLN A 110 -24.59 2.41 9.16
N ASP A 111 -23.65 1.53 9.53
CA ASP A 111 -22.22 1.69 9.27
C ASP A 111 -21.81 1.14 7.89
N LEU A 112 -22.53 0.14 7.36
CA LEU A 112 -22.19 -0.53 6.11
C LEU A 112 -22.14 0.42 4.89
N PRO A 113 -23.08 1.38 4.70
CA PRO A 113 -22.97 2.36 3.61
C PRO A 113 -21.75 3.29 3.73
N ARG A 114 -21.23 3.49 4.95
CA ARG A 114 -20.07 4.36 5.22
C ARG A 114 -18.74 3.62 5.12
N LEU A 115 -18.76 2.30 5.19
CA LEU A 115 -17.58 1.44 5.17
C LEU A 115 -16.70 1.65 3.93
N GLY A 116 -17.30 1.70 2.75
CA GLY A 116 -16.56 1.89 1.49
C GLY A 116 -15.78 3.21 1.46
N PRO A 117 -16.45 4.37 1.61
CA PRO A 117 -15.78 5.67 1.69
C PRO A 117 -14.72 5.75 2.78
N GLU A 118 -14.98 5.19 3.97
CA GLU A 118 -14.02 5.18 5.07
C GLU A 118 -12.76 4.38 4.75
N LEU A 119 -12.91 3.19 4.16
CA LEU A 119 -11.77 2.35 3.78
C LEU A 119 -10.95 2.98 2.65
N VAL A 120 -11.60 3.61 1.67
CA VAL A 120 -10.91 4.34 0.60
C VAL A 120 -10.14 5.55 1.15
N ASP A 121 -10.70 6.30 2.10
CA ASP A 121 -10.00 7.40 2.78
C ASP A 121 -8.77 6.89 3.56
N ARG A 122 -8.93 5.80 4.32
CA ARG A 122 -7.82 5.15 5.03
C ARG A 122 -6.74 4.69 4.06
N TYR A 123 -7.12 4.07 2.94
CA TYR A 123 -6.18 3.68 1.88
C TYR A 123 -5.45 4.88 1.30
N GLY A 124 -6.15 5.99 1.00
CA GLY A 124 -5.53 7.19 0.46
C GLY A 124 -4.47 7.78 1.38
N LYS A 125 -4.70 7.76 2.69
CA LYS A 125 -3.72 8.21 3.69
C LYS A 125 -2.47 7.31 3.72
N GLU A 126 -2.66 6.00 3.72
CA GLU A 126 -1.55 5.03 3.69
C GLU A 126 -0.78 5.08 2.37
N PHE A 127 -1.48 5.26 1.25
CA PHE A 127 -0.90 5.46 -0.07
C PHE A 127 0.01 6.69 -0.06
N ALA A 128 -0.50 7.85 0.38
CA ALA A 128 0.29 9.07 0.48
C ALA A 128 1.50 8.90 1.42
N ALA A 129 1.32 8.23 2.56
CA ALA A 129 2.40 7.97 3.50
C ALA A 129 3.50 7.07 2.89
N ALA A 130 3.13 6.04 2.14
CA ALA A 130 4.07 5.14 1.48
C ALA A 130 4.90 5.88 0.40
N TRP A 131 4.24 6.71 -0.41
CA TRP A 131 4.91 7.50 -1.43
C TRP A 131 5.81 8.57 -0.83
N ASN A 132 5.31 9.36 0.11
CA ASN A 132 6.11 10.39 0.78
C ASN A 132 7.31 9.76 1.51
N GLY A 133 7.11 8.64 2.22
CA GLY A 133 8.19 7.94 2.91
C GLY A 133 9.29 7.43 1.99
N ALA A 134 8.96 7.03 0.75
CA ALA A 134 9.96 6.67 -0.25
C ALA A 134 10.65 7.91 -0.85
N LEU A 135 9.89 8.94 -1.22
CA LEU A 135 10.44 10.15 -1.84
C LEU A 135 11.30 10.97 -0.86
N ASP A 136 10.96 11.01 0.42
CA ASP A 136 11.74 11.70 1.46
C ASP A 136 13.13 11.08 1.67
N GLN A 137 13.30 9.82 1.26
CA GLN A 137 14.59 9.13 1.31
C GLN A 137 15.39 9.25 0.01
N LEU A 138 14.82 9.82 -1.05
CA LEU A 138 15.48 9.99 -2.34
C LEU A 138 16.19 11.34 -2.39
N LYS A 139 17.46 11.35 -2.79
CA LYS A 139 18.19 12.60 -3.09
C LYS A 139 19.03 12.47 -4.34
N PHE A 140 19.36 13.64 -4.89
CA PHE A 140 20.35 13.74 -5.95
C PHE A 140 21.76 13.58 -5.39
N LYS A 141 22.62 12.90 -6.16
CA LYS A 141 24.05 12.99 -5.98
C LYS A 141 24.52 14.42 -6.23
N ALA A 142 25.63 14.79 -5.59
CA ALA A 142 26.23 16.10 -5.80
C ALA A 142 26.76 16.24 -7.24
N MET A 143 26.03 16.99 -8.07
CA MET A 143 26.27 17.15 -9.52
C MET A 143 27.64 17.70 -9.92
N LEU A 144 28.35 18.30 -8.98
CA LEU A 144 29.64 18.96 -9.19
C LEU A 144 30.80 18.23 -8.50
N LYS A 145 30.53 17.11 -7.81
CA LYS A 145 31.53 16.41 -6.99
C LYS A 145 32.58 15.70 -7.84
N ASP A 146 32.20 15.30 -9.03
CA ASP A 146 32.96 14.54 -10.01
C ASP A 146 33.52 15.43 -11.12
N LYS A 147 33.93 16.65 -10.76
CA LYS A 147 34.69 17.52 -11.67
C LYS A 147 36.03 16.88 -12.05
N PRO A 148 36.46 16.98 -13.32
CA PRO A 148 35.80 17.66 -14.45
C PRO A 148 34.85 16.77 -15.28
N GLN A 149 34.57 15.53 -14.87
CA GLN A 149 33.79 14.56 -15.65
C GLN A 149 32.28 14.86 -15.65
N TYR A 150 31.72 15.43 -14.58
CA TYR A 150 30.31 15.79 -14.48
C TYR A 150 29.34 14.66 -14.88
N ILE A 151 29.61 13.43 -14.42
CA ILE A 151 28.86 12.22 -14.75
C ILE A 151 27.41 12.36 -14.31
N ALA A 152 27.15 12.79 -13.08
CA ALA A 152 25.78 12.95 -12.57
C ALA A 152 24.98 13.99 -13.39
N LEU A 153 25.61 15.10 -13.74
CA LEU A 153 24.99 16.14 -14.57
C LEU A 153 24.76 15.65 -16.02
N SER A 154 25.70 14.90 -16.57
CA SER A 154 25.59 14.33 -17.92
C SER A 154 24.47 13.30 -18.00
N ALA A 155 24.31 12.46 -16.97
CA ALA A 155 23.20 11.51 -16.88
C ALA A 155 21.84 12.23 -16.76
N ALA A 156 21.77 13.31 -15.96
CA ALA A 156 20.54 14.10 -15.85
C ALA A 156 20.11 14.76 -17.17
N ALA A 157 21.07 15.14 -18.01
CA ALA A 157 20.84 15.76 -19.31
C ALA A 157 20.78 14.77 -20.48
N SER A 158 20.88 13.46 -20.21
CA SER A 158 20.90 12.45 -21.27
C SER A 158 19.50 12.29 -21.91
N PRO A 159 19.43 11.84 -23.18
CA PRO A 159 18.14 11.54 -23.82
C PRO A 159 17.32 10.46 -23.09
N ASP A 160 17.97 9.60 -22.29
CA ASP A 160 17.33 8.58 -21.45
C ASP A 160 17.51 8.94 -19.96
N SER A 161 17.27 10.21 -19.64
CA SER A 161 17.53 10.80 -18.32
C SER A 161 16.82 10.01 -17.21
N PRO A 162 17.56 9.52 -16.18
CA PRO A 162 16.95 8.86 -15.03
C PRO A 162 15.90 9.71 -14.31
N LEU A 163 16.05 11.05 -14.38
CA LEU A 163 15.10 11.99 -13.80
C LEU A 163 13.76 11.93 -14.53
N ASP A 164 13.77 12.07 -15.85
CA ASP A 164 12.55 12.07 -16.65
C ASP A 164 11.80 10.74 -16.55
N ARG A 165 12.54 9.62 -16.62
CA ARG A 165 11.99 8.27 -16.47
C ARG A 165 11.30 8.08 -15.12
N LEU A 166 11.98 8.46 -14.04
CA LEU A 166 11.45 8.26 -12.70
C LEU A 166 10.22 9.14 -12.46
N PHE A 167 10.27 10.42 -12.83
CA PHE A 167 9.16 11.35 -12.61
C PHE A 167 7.93 10.96 -13.43
N THR A 168 8.13 10.53 -14.68
CA THR A 168 7.04 9.97 -15.51
C THR A 168 6.45 8.72 -14.86
N ALA A 169 7.29 7.80 -14.38
CA ALA A 169 6.82 6.59 -13.71
C ALA A 169 6.07 6.89 -12.41
N ILE A 170 6.50 7.90 -11.62
CA ILE A 170 5.77 8.34 -10.43
C ILE A 170 4.41 8.92 -10.83
N ALA A 171 4.39 9.80 -11.85
CA ALA A 171 3.15 10.40 -12.33
C ALA A 171 2.14 9.33 -12.76
N ASP A 172 2.57 8.28 -13.47
CA ASP A 172 1.72 7.16 -13.89
C ASP A 172 1.13 6.35 -12.71
N GLU A 173 1.74 6.41 -11.52
CA GLU A 173 1.25 5.74 -10.32
C GLU A 173 0.33 6.63 -9.46
N THR A 174 0.45 7.96 -9.58
CA THR A 174 -0.25 8.94 -8.73
C THR A 174 -1.31 9.78 -9.45
N ALA A 175 -1.45 9.64 -10.78
CA ALA A 175 -2.39 10.40 -11.60
C ALA A 175 -3.87 10.09 -11.34
#